data_AF-A0A7X1ST00-F1
#
_entry.id   AF-A0A7X1ST00-F1
#
_cell.length_a   1.000
_cell.length_b   1.000
_cell.length_c   1.000
_cell.angle_alpha   90.00
_cell.angle_beta   90.00
_cell.angle_gamma   90.00
#
_symmetry.space_group_name_H-M   'P 1'
#
loop_
_entity.id
_entity.type
_entity.pdbx_description
1 polymer ?
#
loop_
_entity_poly.entity_id
_entity_poly.type
_entity_poly.pdbx_seq_one_letter_code
_entity_poly.pdbx_strand_id
1 'polypeptide(L)'
;MTIESSPSLFDIAPSLAMEGEDRTPLLPVRHPNQDLFICDVLDAIPKDDMASMEHPVFSLSTKPDTRMRRYEHNGNIIEIIPSGKGLATIHDKDILIYCISQLVAKMNHGEQPGRTLRLQAYDMLVATNRQTSGAGYRLLTDALTRLRGTTVRTNIQTGGIEETRIFGLIEEARITRKTFDGRMLDLEITLSEWVYRSVISKNVLTLHRDYFRLRKPFERRMYELARKHCGMKDEWKIGLELLQKKCGSNSPLRVFRSLVKKVCAHDTSHAHFPDYAITMADDIILFRNRLSLNTKADVIVPVRDAPYIDPETMHDAKTVAPGYDIYALHDEWVSWWHDMGKPELKSPAGAFIGFCKKRHERSPIR
;
A
#
# COMPACT_ATOMS: atom_id res chain seq x y z
N MET A 1 -30.37 -43.41 23.92
CA MET A 1 -29.01 -43.38 23.33
C MET A 1 -29.18 -43.33 21.82
N THR A 2 -29.08 -42.13 21.27
CA THR A 2 -29.20 -41.87 19.84
C THR A 2 -27.95 -41.09 19.47
N ILE A 3 -27.09 -41.73 18.67
CA ILE A 3 -25.82 -41.18 18.22
C ILE A 3 -26.16 -40.23 17.08
N GLU A 4 -26.09 -38.92 17.33
CA GLU A 4 -26.14 -37.92 16.25
C GLU A 4 -24.81 -37.95 15.50
N SER A 5 -24.91 -38.25 14.21
CA SER A 5 -23.85 -38.25 13.22
C SER A 5 -23.14 -36.91 13.17
N SER A 6 -21.83 -36.93 13.38
CA SER A 6 -20.93 -35.78 13.21
C SER A 6 -21.01 -35.23 11.78
N PRO A 7 -21.05 -33.90 11.58
CA PRO A 7 -21.04 -33.32 10.24
C PRO A 7 -19.70 -33.59 9.53
N SER A 8 -19.79 -33.87 8.23
CA SER A 8 -18.69 -34.36 7.39
C SER A 8 -17.59 -33.31 7.17
N LEU A 9 -16.37 -33.77 6.89
CA LEU A 9 -15.15 -32.99 6.70
C LEU A 9 -15.15 -32.00 5.50
N PHE A 10 -16.28 -31.83 4.80
CA PHE A 10 -16.41 -30.99 3.60
C PHE A 10 -17.01 -29.60 3.83
N ASP A 11 -17.41 -29.25 5.06
CA ASP A 11 -18.08 -27.97 5.36
C ASP A 11 -17.14 -26.79 5.70
N ILE A 12 -15.82 -26.94 5.49
CA ILE A 12 -14.84 -25.85 5.68
C ILE A 12 -14.23 -25.45 4.33
N ALA A 13 -15.09 -25.17 3.36
CA ALA A 13 -14.73 -24.23 2.30
C ALA A 13 -15.02 -22.81 2.82
N PRO A 14 -14.12 -21.81 2.65
CA PRO A 14 -14.58 -20.43 2.73
C PRO A 14 -15.71 -20.32 1.70
N SER A 15 -16.87 -19.81 2.14
CA SER A 15 -17.98 -19.55 1.24
C SER A 15 -17.50 -18.55 0.18
N LEU A 16 -17.01 -19.06 -0.95
CA LEU A 16 -17.09 -18.38 -2.22
C LEU A 16 -18.57 -18.37 -2.55
N ALA A 17 -19.32 -17.48 -1.89
CA ALA A 17 -20.49 -16.93 -2.52
C ALA A 17 -20.04 -16.47 -3.90
N MET A 18 -20.78 -16.85 -4.93
CA MET A 18 -20.58 -16.35 -6.29
C MET A 18 -20.77 -14.83 -6.26
N GLU A 19 -19.71 -14.10 -5.94
CA GLU A 19 -19.63 -12.67 -6.15
C GLU A 19 -19.57 -12.49 -7.66
N GLY A 20 -20.62 -11.89 -8.22
CA GLY A 20 -20.70 -11.58 -9.65
C GLY A 20 -19.42 -10.89 -10.12
N GLU A 21 -18.98 -11.25 -11.32
CA GLU A 21 -17.72 -10.85 -11.98
C GLU A 21 -17.50 -9.33 -12.13
N ASP A 22 -18.43 -8.48 -11.67
CA ASP A 22 -18.52 -7.07 -12.03
C ASP A 22 -18.37 -6.09 -10.84
N ARG A 23 -17.94 -6.57 -9.66
CA ARG A 23 -17.67 -5.67 -8.53
C ARG A 23 -16.23 -5.17 -8.56
N THR A 24 -16.07 -3.86 -8.73
CA THR A 24 -14.77 -3.17 -8.61
C THR A 24 -14.01 -3.64 -7.37
N PRO A 25 -12.71 -3.98 -7.46
CA PRO A 25 -11.96 -4.54 -6.33
C PRO A 25 -11.85 -3.61 -5.12
N LEU A 26 -11.81 -2.29 -5.36
CA LEU A 26 -11.82 -1.28 -4.31
C LEU A 26 -13.23 -0.99 -3.81
N LEU A 27 -13.35 -0.73 -2.51
CA LEU A 27 -14.51 -0.09 -1.94
C LEU A 27 -14.66 1.34 -2.50
N PRO A 28 -15.90 1.87 -2.58
CA PRO A 28 -16.11 3.25 -2.93
C PRO A 28 -15.41 4.17 -1.93
N VAL A 29 -15.05 5.37 -2.39
CA VAL A 29 -14.65 6.47 -1.50
C VAL A 29 -15.92 6.88 -0.73
N ARG A 30 -16.01 6.50 0.55
CA ARG A 30 -17.22 6.75 1.35
C ARG A 30 -17.32 8.20 1.81
N HIS A 31 -16.18 8.88 1.89
CA HIS A 31 -16.04 10.22 2.44
C HIS A 31 -15.22 11.09 1.48
N PRO A 32 -15.82 11.59 0.38
CA PRO A 32 -15.09 12.35 -0.63
C PRO A 32 -14.69 13.77 -0.18
N ASN A 33 -15.35 14.31 0.84
CA ASN A 33 -15.15 15.69 1.31
C ASN A 33 -14.16 15.79 2.49
N GLN A 34 -13.24 14.83 2.63
CA GLN A 34 -12.26 14.81 3.74
C GLN A 34 -11.45 16.11 3.83
N ASP A 35 -11.20 16.76 2.70
CA ASP A 35 -10.34 17.94 2.61
C ASP A 35 -11.06 19.28 2.90
N LEU A 36 -12.40 19.30 2.99
CA LEU A 36 -13.15 20.57 2.98
C LEU A 36 -13.32 21.23 4.35
N PHE A 37 -13.10 20.53 5.47
CA PHE A 37 -13.47 21.05 6.81
C PHE A 37 -12.67 20.48 8.01
N ILE A 38 -11.35 20.21 7.96
CA ILE A 38 -10.72 19.53 9.10
C ILE A 38 -9.27 19.96 9.39
N CYS A 39 -9.06 20.38 10.65
CA CYS A 39 -7.79 20.54 11.37
C CYS A 39 -6.83 19.35 11.18
N ASP A 40 -5.52 19.63 11.33
CA ASP A 40 -4.29 18.82 11.21
C ASP A 40 -4.31 17.32 11.58
N VAL A 41 -5.36 16.85 12.27
CA VAL A 41 -5.55 15.47 12.75
C VAL A 41 -6.03 14.54 11.65
N LEU A 42 -6.89 14.96 10.71
CA LEU A 42 -7.42 14.07 9.67
C LEU A 42 -6.51 13.89 8.44
N ASP A 43 -5.47 14.71 8.30
CA ASP A 43 -4.52 14.65 7.17
C ASP A 43 -3.30 13.75 7.44
N ALA A 44 -3.28 13.05 8.58
CA ALA A 44 -2.19 12.14 8.91
C ALA A 44 -2.07 11.03 7.85
N ILE A 45 -1.02 11.10 7.03
CA ILE A 45 -0.75 10.11 5.99
C ILE A 45 -0.62 8.72 6.65
N PRO A 46 -1.41 7.70 6.23
CA PRO A 46 -1.46 6.41 6.90
C PRO A 46 -0.07 5.80 7.16
N LYS A 47 0.18 5.39 8.40
CA LYS A 47 1.42 4.78 8.87
C LYS A 47 1.13 3.45 9.56
N ASP A 48 1.99 2.47 9.33
CA ASP A 48 1.85 1.14 9.91
C ASP A 48 3.20 0.57 10.37
N ASP A 49 3.18 -0.31 11.37
CA ASP A 49 4.38 -0.81 12.03
C ASP A 49 5.05 -1.94 11.23
N MET A 50 6.38 -1.87 11.12
CA MET A 50 7.13 -2.79 10.27
C MET A 50 7.12 -4.23 10.74
N ALA A 51 6.90 -4.48 12.03
CA ALA A 51 7.00 -5.82 12.61
C ALA A 51 5.70 -6.62 12.37
N SER A 52 4.53 -5.98 12.48
CA SER A 52 3.25 -6.58 12.12
C SER A 52 3.08 -6.73 10.61
N MET A 53 3.78 -5.94 9.78
CA MET A 53 3.90 -6.21 8.35
C MET A 53 4.74 -7.45 8.06
N GLU A 54 5.87 -7.63 8.75
CA GLU A 54 6.77 -8.77 8.50
C GLU A 54 6.10 -10.12 8.83
N HIS A 55 5.30 -10.15 9.89
CA HIS A 55 4.78 -11.38 10.45
C HIS A 55 3.25 -11.41 10.57
N PRO A 56 2.59 -12.57 10.39
CA PRO A 56 1.13 -12.64 10.24
C PRO A 56 0.39 -12.58 11.60
N VAL A 57 0.38 -11.41 12.23
CA VAL A 57 -0.27 -11.17 13.53
C VAL A 57 -1.80 -11.18 13.44
N PHE A 58 -2.35 -10.73 12.30
CA PHE A 58 -3.79 -10.54 12.14
C PHE A 58 -4.46 -11.69 11.39
N SER A 59 -5.73 -11.93 11.71
CA SER A 59 -6.56 -12.88 10.98
C SER A 59 -6.99 -12.34 9.62
N LEU A 60 -6.91 -13.18 8.59
CA LEU A 60 -7.46 -12.91 7.26
C LEU A 60 -8.91 -13.43 7.10
N SER A 61 -9.47 -14.05 8.15
CA SER A 61 -10.84 -14.54 8.15
C SER A 61 -11.83 -13.41 8.32
N THR A 62 -12.94 -13.45 7.57
CA THR A 62 -14.11 -12.57 7.76
C THR A 62 -15.07 -13.09 8.83
N LYS A 63 -14.89 -14.34 9.27
CA LYS A 63 -15.59 -14.96 10.41
C LYS A 63 -14.68 -14.97 11.64
N PRO A 64 -15.24 -15.01 12.87
CA PRO A 64 -14.42 -15.15 14.08
C PRO A 64 -13.45 -16.33 13.98
N ASP A 65 -12.15 -16.07 14.15
CA ASP A 65 -11.12 -17.11 14.15
C ASP A 65 -10.62 -17.35 15.57
N THR A 66 -10.97 -18.51 16.13
CA THR A 66 -10.63 -18.92 17.50
C THR A 66 -9.46 -19.92 17.53
N ARG A 67 -8.74 -20.10 16.43
CA ARG A 67 -7.57 -20.97 16.38
C ARG A 67 -6.33 -20.24 16.86
N MET A 68 -5.60 -20.85 17.79
CA MET A 68 -4.24 -20.42 18.13
C MET A 68 -3.32 -20.65 16.93
N ARG A 69 -2.43 -19.70 16.67
CA ARG A 69 -1.46 -19.80 15.57
C ARG A 69 -0.05 -19.72 16.12
N ARG A 70 0.86 -20.51 15.56
CA ARG A 70 2.30 -20.43 15.78
C ARG A 70 2.98 -20.24 14.44
N TYR A 71 3.80 -19.22 14.35
CA TYR A 71 4.57 -18.86 13.16
C TYR A 71 6.04 -18.80 13.53
N GLU A 72 6.89 -19.33 12.65
CA GLU A 72 8.33 -19.35 12.85
C GLU A 72 9.06 -18.96 11.57
N HIS A 73 9.94 -17.95 11.64
CA HIS A 73 10.72 -17.50 10.50
C HIS A 73 12.00 -16.82 10.96
N ASN A 74 13.14 -17.25 10.41
CA ASN A 74 14.46 -16.68 10.69
C ASN A 74 14.78 -16.60 12.21
N GLY A 75 14.45 -17.65 12.97
CA GLY A 75 14.66 -17.70 14.43
C GLY A 75 13.61 -16.96 15.27
N ASN A 76 12.75 -16.15 14.64
CA ASN A 76 11.64 -15.50 15.35
C ASN A 76 10.44 -16.44 15.43
N ILE A 77 9.92 -16.63 16.63
CA ILE A 77 8.70 -17.34 16.94
C ILE A 77 7.65 -16.32 17.34
N ILE A 78 6.45 -16.46 16.78
CA ILE A 78 5.29 -15.67 17.16
C ILE A 78 4.12 -16.61 17.33
N GLU A 79 3.47 -16.49 18.46
CA GLU A 79 2.25 -17.19 18.78
C GLU A 79 1.15 -16.20 19.05
N ILE A 80 -0.02 -16.47 18.48
CA ILE A 80 -1.16 -15.56 18.50
C ILE A 80 -2.33 -16.33 19.08
N ILE A 81 -2.77 -15.87 20.24
CA ILE A 81 -3.76 -16.53 21.07
C ILE A 81 -5.06 -15.70 20.99
N PRO A 82 -6.18 -16.31 20.55
CA PRO A 82 -7.47 -15.64 20.47
C PRO A 82 -8.14 -15.50 21.83
N SER A 83 -9.01 -14.50 21.92
CA SER A 83 -10.02 -14.43 22.98
C SER A 83 -11.29 -15.19 22.59
N GLY A 84 -12.29 -15.24 23.48
CA GLY A 84 -13.63 -15.73 23.15
C GLY A 84 -14.34 -14.95 22.02
N LYS A 85 -13.81 -13.78 21.60
CA LYS A 85 -14.29 -13.02 20.42
C LYS A 85 -13.49 -13.31 19.14
N GLY A 86 -12.52 -14.23 19.20
CA GLY A 86 -11.59 -14.55 18.12
C GLY A 86 -10.39 -13.60 18.06
N LEU A 87 -9.51 -13.86 17.10
CA LEU A 87 -8.35 -13.04 16.74
C LEU A 87 -8.78 -11.69 16.12
N ALA A 88 -8.00 -10.65 16.38
CA ALA A 88 -8.06 -9.40 15.64
C ALA A 88 -7.82 -9.67 14.15
N THR A 89 -8.68 -9.10 13.31
CA THR A 89 -8.61 -9.22 11.86
C THR A 89 -7.71 -8.15 11.26
N ILE A 90 -7.25 -8.35 10.04
CA ILE A 90 -6.47 -7.33 9.33
C ILE A 90 -7.27 -6.03 9.10
N HIS A 91 -8.59 -6.10 9.10
CA HIS A 91 -9.41 -4.89 9.08
C HIS A 91 -9.38 -4.17 10.43
N ASP A 92 -9.37 -4.89 11.56
CA ASP A 92 -9.26 -4.27 12.89
C ASP A 92 -7.94 -3.50 13.03
N LYS A 93 -6.88 -3.95 12.35
CA LYS A 93 -5.59 -3.26 12.25
C LYS A 93 -5.71 -1.81 11.76
N ASP A 94 -6.73 -1.47 10.97
CA ASP A 94 -6.96 -0.09 10.50
C ASP A 94 -7.02 0.91 11.67
N ILE A 95 -7.49 0.49 12.85
CA ILE A 95 -7.50 1.31 14.07
C ILE A 95 -6.07 1.60 14.54
N LEU A 96 -5.19 0.59 14.52
CA LEU A 96 -3.78 0.77 14.87
C LEU A 96 -3.08 1.66 13.85
N ILE A 97 -3.33 1.46 12.56
CA ILE A 97 -2.78 2.30 11.49
C ILE A 97 -3.18 3.76 11.73
N TYR A 98 -4.45 4.04 12.04
CA TYR A 98 -4.89 5.38 12.40
C TYR A 98 -4.14 5.93 13.63
N CYS A 99 -4.09 5.17 14.73
CA CYS A 99 -3.39 5.60 15.94
C CYS A 99 -1.90 5.89 15.71
N ILE A 100 -1.20 5.00 15.00
CA ILE A 100 0.21 5.16 14.63
C ILE A 100 0.39 6.43 13.78
N SER A 101 -0.51 6.67 12.83
CA SER A 101 -0.50 7.88 11.99
C SER A 101 -0.60 9.16 12.84
N GLN A 102 -1.48 9.17 13.85
CA GLN A 102 -1.63 10.29 14.78
C GLN A 102 -0.37 10.52 15.63
N LEU A 103 0.24 9.46 16.15
CA LEU A 103 1.48 9.57 16.92
C LEU A 103 2.63 10.14 16.05
N VAL A 104 2.76 9.66 14.81
CA VAL A 104 3.79 10.15 13.87
C VAL A 104 3.54 11.61 13.49
N ALA A 105 2.29 12.01 13.25
CA ALA A 105 1.96 13.40 12.96
C ALA A 105 2.38 14.33 14.11
N LYS A 106 2.07 13.97 15.36
CA LYS A 106 2.53 14.69 16.56
C LYS A 106 4.05 14.78 16.65
N MET A 107 4.76 13.67 16.40
CA MET A 107 6.23 13.66 16.39
C MET A 107 6.80 14.59 15.30
N ASN A 108 6.18 14.65 14.13
CA ASN A 108 6.59 15.55 13.05
C ASN A 108 6.39 17.03 13.41
N HIS A 109 5.44 17.34 14.29
CA HIS A 109 5.26 18.67 14.87
C HIS A 109 6.17 18.96 16.08
N GLY A 110 7.09 18.04 16.41
CA GLY A 110 8.03 18.20 17.53
C GLY A 110 7.44 17.86 18.89
N GLU A 111 6.24 17.28 18.96
CA GLU A 111 5.63 16.83 20.21
C GLU A 111 6.18 15.45 20.63
N GLN A 112 6.17 15.17 21.94
CA GLN A 112 6.40 13.82 22.47
C GLN A 112 5.04 13.15 22.73
N PRO A 113 4.57 12.26 21.85
CA PRO A 113 3.23 11.73 22.01
C PRO A 113 3.21 10.63 23.09
N GLY A 114 2.18 10.67 23.94
CA GLY A 114 1.92 9.62 24.92
C GLY A 114 1.35 8.34 24.27
N ARG A 115 1.38 7.24 25.01
CA ARG A 115 0.85 5.93 24.58
C ARG A 115 -0.68 5.86 24.51
N THR A 116 -1.35 6.72 25.27
CA THR A 116 -2.82 6.84 25.29
C THR A 116 -3.25 7.98 24.39
N LEU A 117 -4.06 7.66 23.37
CA LEU A 117 -4.63 8.62 22.43
C LEU A 117 -6.09 8.90 22.79
N ARG A 118 -6.46 10.18 22.87
CA ARG A 118 -7.85 10.63 22.88
C ARG A 118 -8.27 10.98 21.47
N LEU A 119 -9.32 10.35 20.97
CA LEU A 119 -9.72 10.37 19.56
C LEU A 119 -11.21 10.64 19.42
N GLN A 120 -11.57 11.36 18.36
CA GLN A 120 -12.94 11.39 17.87
C GLN A 120 -13.19 10.14 17.02
N ALA A 121 -14.12 9.30 17.44
CA ALA A 121 -14.41 8.06 16.73
C ALA A 121 -14.96 8.28 15.31
N TYR A 122 -15.68 9.40 15.09
CA TYR A 122 -16.13 9.79 13.76
C TYR A 122 -14.95 9.98 12.80
N ASP A 123 -13.94 10.74 13.22
CA ASP A 123 -12.74 11.05 12.43
C ASP A 123 -11.99 9.77 12.06
N MET A 124 -11.78 8.88 13.02
CA MET A 124 -11.15 7.59 12.76
C MET A 124 -11.95 6.74 11.75
N LEU A 125 -13.27 6.68 11.87
CA LEU A 125 -14.13 5.95 10.92
C LEU A 125 -14.05 6.56 9.52
N VAL A 126 -13.97 7.89 9.42
CA VAL A 126 -13.79 8.61 8.16
C VAL A 126 -12.43 8.31 7.53
N ALA A 127 -11.34 8.51 8.28
CA ALA A 127 -9.96 8.30 7.83
C ALA A 127 -9.69 6.86 7.35
N THR A 128 -10.32 5.88 7.99
CA THR A 128 -10.17 4.45 7.66
C THR A 128 -11.21 3.94 6.66
N ASN A 129 -11.93 4.85 5.98
CA ASN A 129 -12.98 4.54 4.99
C ASN A 129 -14.06 3.56 5.51
N ARG A 130 -14.38 3.63 6.80
CA ARG A 130 -15.42 2.83 7.46
C ARG A 130 -16.77 3.52 7.38
N GLN A 131 -17.84 2.75 7.65
CA GLN A 131 -19.18 3.30 7.80
C GLN A 131 -19.30 4.11 9.09
N THR A 132 -20.00 5.24 9.03
CA THR A 132 -20.26 6.14 10.17
C THR A 132 -21.68 5.98 10.73
N SER A 133 -22.40 4.91 10.34
CA SER A 133 -23.71 4.54 10.88
C SER A 133 -23.58 3.87 12.24
N GLY A 134 -24.69 3.68 12.97
CA GLY A 134 -24.69 2.95 14.24
C GLY A 134 -24.10 1.54 14.15
N ALA A 135 -24.23 0.87 13.00
CA ALA A 135 -23.56 -0.41 12.76
C ALA A 135 -22.03 -0.27 12.71
N GLY A 136 -21.51 0.80 12.11
CA GLY A 136 -20.07 1.11 12.08
C GLY A 136 -19.48 1.30 13.49
N TYR A 137 -20.19 1.99 14.37
CA TYR A 137 -19.77 2.16 15.77
C TYR A 137 -19.81 0.86 16.59
N ARG A 138 -20.78 -0.03 16.33
CA ARG A 138 -20.80 -1.38 16.92
C ARG A 138 -19.60 -2.21 16.44
N LEU A 139 -19.35 -2.23 15.13
CA LEU A 139 -18.19 -2.91 14.54
C LEU A 139 -16.86 -2.37 15.06
N LEU A 140 -16.78 -1.06 15.33
CA LEU A 140 -15.62 -0.46 15.99
C LEU A 140 -15.43 -1.00 17.41
N THR A 141 -16.51 -1.09 18.18
CA THR A 141 -16.46 -1.64 19.55
C THR A 141 -16.01 -3.11 19.54
N ASP A 142 -16.52 -3.90 18.59
CA ASP A 142 -16.11 -5.30 18.41
C ASP A 142 -14.64 -5.42 17.98
N ALA A 143 -14.16 -4.53 17.10
CA ALA A 143 -12.77 -4.46 16.66
C ALA A 143 -11.83 -4.15 17.83
N LEU A 144 -12.14 -3.14 18.64
CA LEU A 144 -11.37 -2.80 19.85
C LEU A 144 -11.34 -3.97 20.84
N THR A 145 -12.46 -4.68 21.00
CA THR A 145 -12.52 -5.87 21.86
C THR A 145 -11.61 -6.99 21.35
N ARG A 146 -11.57 -7.24 20.04
CA ARG A 146 -10.66 -8.24 19.45
C ARG A 146 -9.18 -7.80 19.52
N LEU A 147 -8.88 -6.52 19.30
CA LEU A 147 -7.52 -5.97 19.43
C LEU A 147 -7.00 -6.15 20.86
N ARG A 148 -7.82 -5.83 21.88
CA ARG A 148 -7.45 -6.03 23.28
C ARG A 148 -7.34 -7.50 23.66
N GLY A 149 -8.24 -8.34 23.11
CA GLY A 149 -8.31 -9.76 23.44
C GLY A 149 -7.28 -10.65 22.74
N THR A 150 -6.65 -10.19 21.67
CA THR A 150 -5.62 -10.95 20.95
C THR A 150 -4.31 -10.85 21.68
N THR A 151 -3.80 -11.97 22.19
CA THR A 151 -2.51 -12.03 22.88
C THR A 151 -1.43 -12.52 21.92
N VAL A 152 -0.33 -11.77 21.84
CA VAL A 152 0.87 -12.10 21.08
C VAL A 152 1.95 -12.55 22.06
N ARG A 153 2.51 -13.75 21.83
CA ARG A 153 3.69 -14.27 22.51
C ARG A 153 4.83 -14.38 21.51
N THR A 154 5.96 -13.71 21.73
CA THR A 154 7.07 -13.71 20.76
C THR A 154 8.44 -13.49 21.40
N ASN A 155 9.49 -13.95 20.72
CA ASN A 155 10.90 -13.63 21.01
C ASN A 155 11.50 -12.58 20.04
N ILE A 156 10.69 -11.87 19.24
CA ILE A 156 11.21 -10.85 18.32
C ILE A 156 12.03 -9.80 19.07
N GLN A 157 13.28 -9.64 18.64
CA GLN A 157 14.21 -8.70 19.25
C GLN A 157 13.73 -7.25 19.07
N THR A 158 13.81 -6.47 20.14
CA THR A 158 13.63 -5.01 20.11
C THR A 158 14.87 -4.37 20.70
N GLY A 159 15.67 -3.68 19.88
CA GLY A 159 16.91 -3.05 20.35
C GLY A 159 18.04 -4.04 20.70
N GLY A 160 18.09 -5.19 20.00
CA GLY A 160 19.19 -6.18 20.13
C GLY A 160 19.09 -7.17 21.29
N ILE A 161 18.03 -7.09 22.10
CA ILE A 161 17.79 -8.02 23.21
C ILE A 161 16.67 -8.99 22.83
N GLU A 162 16.92 -10.29 23.00
CA GLU A 162 15.91 -11.34 22.87
C GLU A 162 15.19 -11.53 24.22
N GLU A 163 13.89 -11.27 24.23
CA GLU A 163 13.04 -11.41 25.41
C GLU A 163 11.73 -12.06 24.97
N THR A 164 11.27 -13.07 25.71
CA THR A 164 9.92 -13.59 25.49
C THR A 164 8.91 -12.59 26.03
N ARG A 165 8.17 -11.95 25.13
CA ARG A 165 7.15 -10.97 25.45
C ARG A 165 5.76 -11.54 25.22
N ILE A 166 4.85 -11.26 26.14
CA ILE A 166 3.43 -11.63 26.07
C ILE A 166 2.60 -10.36 26.26
N PHE A 167 1.86 -9.93 25.24
CA PHE A 167 1.15 -8.65 25.26
C PHE A 167 -0.08 -8.66 24.34
N GLY A 168 -1.01 -7.72 24.56
CA GLY A 168 -2.14 -7.46 23.65
C GLY A 168 -1.77 -6.48 22.53
N LEU A 169 -2.60 -6.32 21.51
CA LEU A 169 -2.34 -5.31 20.45
C LEU A 169 -2.64 -3.88 20.94
N ILE A 170 -3.58 -3.76 21.87
CA ILE A 170 -3.83 -2.57 22.69
C ILE A 170 -3.94 -3.02 24.15
N GLU A 171 -3.60 -2.14 25.09
CA GLU A 171 -3.78 -2.39 26.53
C GLU A 171 -5.22 -2.12 26.96
N GLU A 172 -5.78 -0.98 26.53
CA GLU A 172 -7.09 -0.51 26.95
C GLU A 172 -7.78 0.26 25.81
N ALA A 173 -9.10 0.11 25.72
CA ALA A 173 -9.96 1.02 24.98
C ALA A 173 -11.06 1.51 25.92
N ARG A 174 -11.20 2.83 26.07
CA ARG A 174 -12.23 3.47 26.88
C ARG A 174 -13.20 4.20 25.98
N ILE A 175 -14.46 3.83 26.06
CA ILE A 175 -15.54 4.42 25.27
C ILE A 175 -16.46 5.16 26.23
N THR A 176 -16.52 6.49 26.11
CA THR A 176 -17.39 7.32 26.95
C THR A 176 -18.74 7.53 26.26
N ARG A 177 -19.84 7.25 26.96
CA ARG A 177 -21.22 7.46 26.51
C ARG A 177 -22.07 7.97 27.67
N LYS A 178 -23.15 8.71 27.40
CA LYS A 178 -24.12 9.10 28.46
C LYS A 178 -24.91 7.91 29.00
N THR A 179 -25.20 6.94 28.13
CA THR A 179 -25.88 5.68 28.44
C THR A 179 -25.17 4.56 27.69
N PHE A 180 -25.27 3.31 28.14
CA PHE A 180 -24.57 2.19 27.51
C PHE A 180 -24.86 2.07 26.00
N ASP A 181 -26.13 2.23 25.62
CA ASP A 181 -26.59 2.24 24.22
C ASP A 181 -26.57 3.64 23.56
N GLY A 182 -26.08 4.65 24.27
CA GLY A 182 -26.03 6.02 23.82
C GLY A 182 -24.94 6.29 22.80
N ARG A 183 -24.94 7.51 22.25
CA ARG A 183 -23.91 7.98 21.31
C ARG A 183 -22.53 7.98 22.00
N MET A 184 -21.53 7.50 21.26
CA MET A 184 -20.11 7.62 21.64
C MET A 184 -19.72 9.10 21.68
N LEU A 185 -19.32 9.56 22.86
CA LEU A 185 -18.86 10.94 23.10
C LEU A 185 -17.35 11.07 22.92
N ASP A 186 -16.61 10.09 23.44
CA ASP A 186 -15.15 10.10 23.44
C ASP A 186 -14.61 8.67 23.34
N LEU A 187 -13.43 8.54 22.75
CA LEU A 187 -12.71 7.29 22.60
C LEU A 187 -11.25 7.48 23.02
N GLU A 188 -10.83 6.78 24.06
CA GLU A 188 -9.41 6.67 24.43
C GLU A 188 -8.88 5.29 24.05
N ILE A 189 -7.69 5.23 23.46
CA ILE A 189 -7.00 3.97 23.15
C ILE A 189 -5.59 4.04 23.74
N THR A 190 -5.25 3.09 24.60
CA THR A 190 -3.89 2.89 25.09
C THR A 190 -3.24 1.79 24.26
N LEU A 191 -2.28 2.16 23.41
CA LEU A 191 -1.52 1.20 22.61
C LEU A 191 -0.68 0.30 23.51
N SER A 192 -0.38 -0.92 23.04
CA SER A 192 0.61 -1.74 23.72
C SER A 192 1.99 -1.12 23.65
N GLU A 193 2.81 -1.42 24.65
CA GLU A 193 4.19 -0.91 24.71
C GLU A 193 4.98 -1.29 23.46
N TRP A 194 4.74 -2.47 22.90
CA TRP A 194 5.40 -2.94 21.69
C TRP A 194 5.04 -2.10 20.45
N VAL A 195 3.75 -1.79 20.23
CA VAL A 195 3.32 -0.92 19.12
C VAL A 195 3.90 0.48 19.32
N TYR A 196 3.76 1.03 20.54
CA TYR A 196 4.25 2.37 20.87
C TYR A 196 5.76 2.52 20.64
N ARG A 197 6.58 1.57 21.14
CA ARG A 197 8.04 1.58 20.92
C ARG A 197 8.41 1.50 19.44
N SER A 198 7.63 0.76 18.64
CA SER A 198 7.85 0.70 17.19
C SER A 198 7.67 2.07 16.54
N VAL A 199 6.68 2.85 16.98
CA VAL A 199 6.45 4.23 16.49
C VAL A 199 7.56 5.17 16.94
N ILE A 200 7.88 5.20 18.24
CA ILE A 200 8.90 6.10 18.78
C ILE A 200 10.28 5.83 18.16
N SER A 201 10.57 4.56 17.86
CA SER A 201 11.81 4.16 17.17
C SER A 201 11.79 4.39 15.65
N LYS A 202 10.74 5.04 15.11
CA LYS A 202 10.53 5.30 13.67
C LYS A 202 10.52 4.04 12.80
N ASN A 203 10.17 2.88 13.36
CA ASN A 203 10.02 1.61 12.65
C ASN A 203 8.62 1.48 12.01
N VAL A 204 8.25 2.49 11.22
CA VAL A 204 6.93 2.62 10.59
C VAL A 204 7.08 2.89 9.09
N LEU A 205 6.13 2.41 8.30
CA LEU A 205 6.07 2.66 6.86
C LEU A 205 4.80 3.42 6.50
N THR A 206 4.94 4.31 5.52
CA THR A 206 3.82 5.08 4.96
C THR A 206 3.02 4.21 4.00
N LEU A 207 1.71 4.13 4.15
CA LEU A 207 0.80 3.44 3.25
C LEU A 207 0.08 4.42 2.32
N HIS A 208 -0.34 3.94 1.15
CA HIS A 208 -1.22 4.66 0.25
C HIS A 208 -2.64 4.78 0.83
N ARG A 209 -3.33 5.89 0.60
CA ARG A 209 -4.69 6.14 1.14
C ARG A 209 -5.70 5.06 0.72
N ASP A 210 -5.58 4.57 -0.51
CA ASP A 210 -6.44 3.48 -1.03
C ASP A 210 -6.24 2.12 -0.35
N TYR A 211 -5.24 1.97 0.54
CA TYR A 211 -5.13 0.78 1.40
C TYR A 211 -6.45 0.47 2.12
N PHE A 212 -7.11 1.49 2.67
CA PHE A 212 -8.38 1.33 3.38
C PHE A 212 -9.56 0.99 2.45
N ARG A 213 -9.37 1.10 1.13
CA ARG A 213 -10.36 0.70 0.13
C ARG A 213 -10.17 -0.73 -0.35
N LEU A 214 -9.03 -1.37 -0.12
CA LEU A 214 -8.86 -2.80 -0.42
C LEU A 214 -9.93 -3.60 0.33
N ARG A 215 -10.80 -4.26 -0.43
CA ARG A 215 -11.97 -4.94 0.14
C ARG A 215 -11.57 -6.23 0.84
N LYS A 216 -10.67 -7.00 0.24
CA LYS A 216 -10.36 -8.36 0.69
C LYS A 216 -9.23 -8.33 1.72
N PRO A 217 -9.37 -9.04 2.87
CA PRO A 217 -8.31 -9.19 3.86
C PRO A 217 -6.97 -9.63 3.27
N PHE A 218 -7.03 -10.56 2.32
CA PHE A 218 -5.85 -11.12 1.68
C PHE A 218 -5.09 -10.10 0.84
N GLU A 219 -5.79 -9.24 0.09
CA GLU A 219 -5.16 -8.18 -0.72
C GLU A 219 -4.46 -7.15 0.17
N ARG A 220 -5.07 -6.78 1.31
CA ARG A 220 -4.41 -5.93 2.32
C ARG A 220 -3.11 -6.55 2.81
N ARG A 221 -3.13 -7.84 3.14
CA ARG A 221 -1.93 -8.53 3.62
C ARG A 221 -0.84 -8.59 2.55
N MET A 222 -1.21 -8.86 1.29
CA MET A 222 -0.26 -8.78 0.18
C MET A 222 0.33 -7.38 0.05
N TYR A 223 -0.47 -6.33 0.26
CA TYR A 223 -0.01 -4.94 0.15
C TYR A 223 0.99 -4.59 1.26
N GLU A 224 0.72 -5.01 2.50
CA GLU A 224 1.67 -4.84 3.62
C GLU A 224 3.02 -5.49 3.31
N LEU A 225 3.02 -6.73 2.80
CA LEU A 225 4.23 -7.45 2.44
C LEU A 225 4.97 -6.76 1.29
N ALA A 226 4.25 -6.33 0.25
CA ALA A 226 4.82 -5.57 -0.85
C ALA A 226 5.44 -4.26 -0.36
N ARG A 227 4.74 -3.52 0.51
CA ARG A 227 5.24 -2.25 1.05
C ARG A 227 6.48 -2.44 1.90
N LYS A 228 6.52 -3.49 2.71
CA LYS A 228 7.66 -3.84 3.56
C LYS A 228 8.88 -4.28 2.77
N HIS A 229 8.72 -5.12 1.75
CA HIS A 229 9.85 -5.76 1.06
C HIS A 229 10.24 -5.10 -0.27
N CYS A 230 9.27 -4.58 -1.03
CA CYS A 230 9.50 -3.79 -2.23
C CYS A 230 9.83 -2.34 -1.87
N GLY A 231 8.99 -1.70 -1.06
CA GLY A 231 9.15 -0.30 -0.70
C GLY A 231 9.23 0.60 -1.94
N MET A 232 10.36 1.29 -2.11
CA MET A 232 10.63 2.14 -3.28
C MET A 232 11.48 1.47 -4.36
N LYS A 233 11.84 0.19 -4.20
CA LYS A 233 12.57 -0.56 -5.22
C LYS A 233 11.69 -0.78 -6.44
N ASP A 234 12.31 -0.95 -7.61
CA ASP A 234 11.61 -1.23 -8.86
C ASP A 234 10.71 -2.46 -8.76
N GLU A 235 11.24 -3.54 -8.18
CA GLU A 235 10.49 -4.78 -8.04
C GLU A 235 10.93 -5.63 -6.85
N TRP A 236 10.01 -6.49 -6.42
CA TRP A 236 10.24 -7.54 -5.44
C TRP A 236 9.56 -8.83 -5.89
N LYS A 237 10.31 -9.94 -5.81
CA LYS A 237 9.86 -11.28 -6.17
C LYS A 237 9.76 -12.14 -4.92
N ILE A 238 8.72 -12.97 -4.85
CA ILE A 238 8.52 -13.93 -3.77
C ILE A 238 7.90 -15.23 -4.31
N GLY A 239 8.40 -16.37 -3.83
CA GLY A 239 7.81 -17.68 -4.14
C GLY A 239 6.47 -17.88 -3.43
N LEU A 240 5.55 -18.62 -4.06
CA LEU A 240 4.19 -18.83 -3.59
C LEU A 240 4.11 -19.39 -2.16
N GLU A 241 4.95 -20.38 -1.83
CA GLU A 241 4.99 -20.99 -0.49
C GLU A 241 5.45 -20.01 0.58
N LEU A 242 6.49 -19.22 0.30
CA LEU A 242 6.97 -18.21 1.23
C LEU A 242 5.94 -17.09 1.41
N LEU A 243 5.25 -16.69 0.33
CA LEU A 243 4.15 -15.73 0.39
C LEU A 243 3.02 -16.28 1.26
N GLN A 244 2.62 -17.54 1.06
CA GLN A 244 1.61 -18.21 1.87
C GLN A 244 1.95 -18.20 3.35
N LYS A 245 3.20 -18.57 3.67
CA LYS A 245 3.74 -18.56 5.02
C LYS A 245 3.70 -17.14 5.63
N LYS A 246 4.18 -16.12 4.92
CA LYS A 246 4.16 -14.71 5.39
C LYS A 246 2.76 -14.11 5.50
N CYS A 247 1.81 -14.59 4.72
CA CYS A 247 0.39 -14.25 4.85
C CYS A 247 -0.28 -14.94 6.05
N GLY A 248 0.34 -16.00 6.61
CA GLY A 248 -0.27 -16.80 7.68
C GLY A 248 -1.51 -17.57 7.20
N SER A 249 -1.55 -17.94 5.91
CA SER A 249 -2.65 -18.73 5.37
C SER A 249 -2.40 -20.22 5.56
N ASN A 250 -3.40 -20.93 6.08
CA ASN A 250 -3.40 -22.39 6.21
C ASN A 250 -4.19 -23.09 5.10
N SER A 251 -4.59 -22.38 4.04
CA SER A 251 -5.28 -23.00 2.91
C SER A 251 -4.36 -23.99 2.18
N PRO A 252 -4.87 -25.03 1.50
CA PRO A 252 -4.03 -25.84 0.61
C PRO A 252 -3.33 -24.96 -0.44
N LEU A 253 -2.07 -25.27 -0.79
CA LEU A 253 -1.26 -24.44 -1.69
C LEU A 253 -1.95 -24.21 -3.05
N ARG A 254 -2.68 -25.21 -3.57
CA ARG A 254 -3.50 -25.08 -4.79
C ARG A 254 -4.58 -24.00 -4.68
N VAL A 255 -5.25 -23.92 -3.53
CA VAL A 255 -6.28 -22.91 -3.26
C VAL A 255 -5.62 -21.53 -3.12
N PHE A 256 -4.48 -21.46 -2.44
CA PHE A 256 -3.72 -20.22 -2.28
C PHE A 256 -3.25 -19.68 -3.64
N ARG A 257 -2.73 -20.56 -4.51
CA ARG A 257 -2.39 -20.22 -5.90
C ARG A 257 -3.57 -19.62 -6.66
N SER A 258 -4.73 -20.25 -6.58
CA SER A 258 -5.94 -19.76 -7.24
C SER A 258 -6.32 -18.36 -6.74
N LEU A 259 -6.19 -18.12 -5.43
CA LEU A 259 -6.47 -16.82 -4.83
C LEU A 259 -5.50 -15.74 -5.33
N VAL A 260 -4.19 -16.03 -5.36
CA VAL A 260 -3.18 -15.09 -5.89
C VAL A 260 -3.41 -14.79 -7.37
N LYS A 261 -3.73 -15.81 -8.18
CA LYS A 261 -4.05 -15.62 -9.61
C LYS A 261 -5.25 -14.68 -9.81
N LYS A 262 -6.29 -14.79 -8.96
CA LYS A 262 -7.43 -13.87 -9.00
C LYS A 262 -7.04 -12.44 -8.67
N VAL A 263 -6.19 -12.24 -7.66
CA VAL A 263 -5.65 -10.90 -7.32
C VAL A 263 -4.88 -10.32 -8.50
N CYS A 264 -4.00 -11.10 -9.13
CA CYS A 264 -3.24 -10.66 -10.29
C CYS A 264 -4.16 -10.28 -11.47
N ALA A 265 -5.15 -11.13 -11.78
CA ALA A 265 -6.12 -10.84 -12.85
C ALA A 265 -6.92 -9.56 -12.57
N HIS A 266 -7.40 -9.38 -11.33
CA HIS A 266 -8.11 -8.18 -10.93
C HIS A 266 -7.24 -6.92 -10.99
N ASP A 267 -5.95 -7.03 -10.65
CA ASP A 267 -5.01 -5.92 -10.72
C ASP A 267 -4.68 -5.55 -12.17
N THR A 268 -4.51 -6.54 -13.05
CA THR A 268 -4.35 -6.29 -14.49
C THR A 268 -5.57 -5.56 -15.08
N SER A 269 -6.79 -5.97 -14.72
CA SER A 269 -8.01 -5.38 -15.28
C SER A 269 -8.37 -4.01 -14.69
N HIS A 270 -8.01 -3.74 -13.43
CA HIS A 270 -8.50 -2.55 -12.71
C HIS A 270 -7.41 -1.62 -12.18
N ALA A 271 -6.14 -2.01 -12.26
CA ALA A 271 -5.01 -1.33 -11.62
C ALA A 271 -5.28 -0.97 -10.15
N HIS A 272 -5.99 -1.86 -9.44
CA HIS A 272 -6.62 -1.55 -8.16
C HIS A 272 -5.65 -1.66 -6.98
N PHE A 273 -4.54 -2.39 -7.13
CA PHE A 273 -3.59 -2.59 -6.05
C PHE A 273 -2.72 -1.32 -5.90
N PRO A 274 -2.78 -0.64 -4.74
CA PRO A 274 -2.07 0.64 -4.58
C PRO A 274 -0.55 0.47 -4.69
N ASP A 275 0.13 1.49 -5.22
CA ASP A 275 1.58 1.60 -5.43
C ASP A 275 2.24 0.54 -6.32
N TYR A 276 1.68 -0.66 -6.45
CA TYR A 276 2.32 -1.81 -7.09
C TYR A 276 1.42 -2.46 -8.14
N ALA A 277 2.02 -2.89 -9.24
CA ALA A 277 1.42 -3.85 -10.16
C ALA A 277 1.81 -5.27 -9.72
N ILE A 278 0.86 -6.20 -9.73
CA ILE A 278 1.09 -7.58 -9.32
C ILE A 278 0.93 -8.52 -10.50
N THR A 279 1.95 -9.33 -10.74
CA THR A 279 1.89 -10.42 -11.71
C THR A 279 2.36 -11.72 -11.08
N MET A 280 1.99 -12.82 -11.70
CA MET A 280 2.41 -14.15 -11.28
C MET A 280 2.77 -14.98 -12.51
N ALA A 281 3.97 -15.56 -12.50
CA ALA A 281 4.41 -16.56 -13.45
C ALA A 281 4.85 -17.80 -12.67
N ASP A 282 4.32 -18.97 -13.05
CA ASP A 282 4.50 -20.24 -12.36
C ASP A 282 4.11 -20.20 -10.86
N ASP A 283 5.12 -20.00 -10.00
CA ASP A 283 5.03 -19.87 -8.55
C ASP A 283 5.76 -18.65 -8.01
N ILE A 284 6.14 -17.73 -8.88
CA ILE A 284 6.83 -16.50 -8.51
C ILE A 284 5.85 -15.35 -8.68
N ILE A 285 5.58 -14.65 -7.57
CA ILE A 285 4.79 -13.44 -7.54
C ILE A 285 5.75 -12.27 -7.63
N LEU A 286 5.47 -11.38 -8.57
CA LEU A 286 6.22 -10.16 -8.82
C LEU A 286 5.37 -8.95 -8.44
N PHE A 287 5.86 -8.19 -7.48
CA PHE A 287 5.35 -6.85 -7.16
C PHE A 287 6.28 -5.84 -7.82
N ARG A 288 5.75 -5.01 -8.71
CA ARG A 288 6.51 -3.96 -9.39
C ARG A 288 5.98 -2.59 -8.99
N ASN A 289 6.86 -1.70 -8.58
CA ASN A 289 6.48 -0.33 -8.22
C ASN A 289 5.92 0.40 -9.45
N ARG A 290 4.73 0.98 -9.33
CA ARG A 290 4.05 1.67 -10.43
C ARG A 290 4.74 2.98 -10.82
N LEU A 291 5.43 3.64 -9.89
CA LEU A 291 6.27 4.80 -10.24
C LEU A 291 7.41 4.37 -11.15
N SER A 292 8.07 3.25 -10.84
CA SER A 292 9.12 2.68 -11.71
C SER A 292 8.58 2.18 -13.06
N LEU A 293 7.29 1.80 -13.14
CA LEU A 293 6.64 1.50 -14.41
C LEU A 293 6.44 2.76 -15.25
N ASN A 294 6.05 3.88 -14.66
CA ASN A 294 5.91 5.13 -15.39
C ASN A 294 7.28 5.63 -15.87
N THR A 295 8.32 5.56 -15.03
CA THR A 295 9.69 5.91 -15.43
C THR A 295 10.31 4.98 -16.49
N LYS A 296 9.86 3.71 -16.59
CA LYS A 296 10.30 2.77 -17.65
C LYS A 296 9.39 2.74 -18.87
N ALA A 297 8.12 3.11 -18.76
CA ALA A 297 7.26 3.44 -19.90
C ALA A 297 7.75 4.73 -20.59
N ASP A 298 8.43 5.59 -19.83
CA ASP A 298 9.27 6.69 -20.33
C ASP A 298 10.66 6.22 -20.83
N VAL A 299 10.89 4.91 -21.05
CA VAL A 299 11.80 4.49 -22.13
C VAL A 299 11.04 4.74 -23.43
N ILE A 300 11.06 6.01 -23.78
CA ILE A 300 10.87 6.61 -25.08
C ILE A 300 11.23 5.57 -26.17
N VAL A 301 10.23 4.88 -26.72
CA VAL A 301 10.15 4.86 -28.18
C VAL A 301 9.91 6.33 -28.49
N PRO A 302 10.87 7.05 -29.06
CA PRO A 302 10.59 8.39 -29.45
C PRO A 302 9.63 8.25 -30.62
N VAL A 303 8.34 8.39 -30.34
CA VAL A 303 7.59 9.29 -31.18
C VAL A 303 8.12 10.66 -30.80
N ARG A 304 9.33 11.01 -31.27
CA ARG A 304 9.72 12.40 -31.37
C ARG A 304 8.66 12.95 -32.29
N ASP A 305 7.81 13.79 -31.75
CA ASP A 305 6.98 14.68 -32.56
C ASP A 305 7.87 15.70 -33.29
N ALA A 306 9.21 15.56 -33.22
CA ALA A 306 10.25 16.27 -33.93
C ALA A 306 10.85 15.39 -35.06
N PRO A 307 11.29 16.00 -36.18
CA PRO A 307 11.91 15.28 -37.27
C PRO A 307 13.17 14.52 -36.83
N TYR A 308 13.32 13.26 -37.25
CA TYR A 308 14.52 12.49 -36.97
C TYR A 308 15.70 13.03 -37.79
N ILE A 309 16.80 13.31 -37.10
CA ILE A 309 18.08 13.67 -37.70
C ILE A 309 19.11 12.63 -37.27
N ASP A 310 19.78 12.00 -38.23
CA ASP A 310 20.77 10.97 -37.98
C ASP A 310 22.13 11.57 -37.52
N PRO A 311 23.02 10.76 -36.93
CA PRO A 311 24.30 11.23 -36.43
C PRO A 311 25.27 11.77 -37.49
N GLU A 312 25.17 11.34 -38.75
CA GLU A 312 26.01 11.83 -39.86
C GLU A 312 25.59 13.26 -40.20
N THR A 313 24.28 13.51 -40.30
CA THR A 313 23.73 14.87 -40.47
C THR A 313 24.12 15.80 -39.31
N MET A 314 24.18 15.31 -38.07
CA MET A 314 24.66 16.09 -36.92
C MET A 314 26.15 16.44 -37.01
N HIS A 315 26.95 15.56 -37.63
CA HIS A 315 28.34 15.84 -37.91
C HIS A 315 28.47 16.91 -39.02
N ASP A 316 27.72 16.78 -40.10
CA ASP A 316 27.69 17.75 -41.21
C ASP A 316 27.22 19.15 -40.77
N ALA A 317 26.29 19.20 -39.80
CA ALA A 317 25.85 20.45 -39.20
C ALA A 317 26.99 21.21 -38.47
N LYS A 318 27.97 20.49 -37.88
CA LYS A 318 29.16 21.11 -37.26
C LYS A 318 30.04 21.80 -38.28
N THR A 319 30.12 21.25 -39.49
CA THR A 319 30.94 21.78 -40.58
C THR A 319 30.39 23.09 -41.13
N VAL A 320 29.05 23.26 -41.13
CA VAL A 320 28.39 24.47 -41.64
C VAL A 320 28.13 25.55 -40.57
N ALA A 321 28.21 25.20 -39.29
CA ALA A 321 28.07 26.11 -38.15
C ALA A 321 29.18 25.88 -37.11
N PRO A 322 30.45 26.19 -37.44
CA PRO A 322 31.56 25.98 -36.53
C PRO A 322 31.42 26.85 -35.27
N GLY A 323 31.85 26.30 -34.13
CA GLY A 323 31.80 26.97 -32.82
C GLY A 323 30.46 26.90 -32.08
N TYR A 324 29.40 26.39 -32.72
CA TYR A 324 28.09 26.21 -32.10
C TYR A 324 27.94 24.85 -31.41
N ASP A 325 27.13 24.82 -30.34
CA ASP A 325 26.55 23.57 -29.85
C ASP A 325 25.42 23.13 -30.80
N ILE A 326 25.71 22.11 -31.61
CA ILE A 326 24.78 21.59 -32.61
C ILE A 326 23.54 20.95 -32.00
N TYR A 327 23.62 20.40 -30.79
CA TYR A 327 22.44 19.85 -30.13
C TYR A 327 21.51 20.98 -29.67
N ALA A 328 22.07 22.10 -29.20
CA ALA A 328 21.29 23.28 -28.89
C ALA A 328 20.65 23.91 -30.14
N LEU A 329 21.35 23.93 -31.28
CA LEU A 329 20.78 24.38 -32.57
C LEU A 329 19.67 23.44 -33.08
N HIS A 330 19.79 22.13 -32.83
CA HIS A 330 18.75 21.18 -33.14
C HIS A 330 17.48 21.48 -32.34
N ASP A 331 17.60 21.74 -31.04
CA ASP A 331 16.44 22.05 -30.21
C ASP A 331 15.80 23.40 -30.60
N GLU A 332 16.60 24.41 -30.95
CA GLU A 332 16.13 25.70 -31.50
C GLU A 332 15.38 25.50 -32.83
N TRP A 333 15.91 24.66 -33.72
CA TRP A 333 15.28 24.34 -35.00
C TRP A 333 13.96 23.59 -34.83
N VAL A 334 13.91 22.62 -33.92
CA VAL A 334 12.70 21.86 -33.60
C VAL A 334 11.63 22.80 -33.04
N SER A 335 11.98 23.70 -32.11
CA SER A 335 11.05 24.70 -31.60
C SER A 335 10.50 25.60 -32.72
N TRP A 336 11.37 26.08 -33.60
CA TRP A 336 10.97 26.91 -34.75
C TRP A 336 10.03 26.15 -35.71
N TRP A 337 10.28 24.87 -35.96
CA TRP A 337 9.41 24.04 -36.81
C TRP A 337 8.05 23.77 -36.17
N HIS A 338 7.99 23.63 -34.83
CA HIS A 338 6.73 23.58 -34.08
C HIS A 338 5.93 24.89 -34.20
N ASP A 339 6.58 26.04 -34.02
CA ASP A 339 5.95 27.36 -34.11
C ASP A 339 5.38 27.66 -35.50
N MET A 340 5.99 27.11 -36.55
CA MET A 340 5.54 27.22 -37.94
C MET A 340 4.35 26.29 -38.26
N GLY A 341 3.80 25.59 -37.27
CA GLY A 341 2.66 24.69 -37.46
C GLY A 341 3.04 23.34 -38.06
N LYS A 342 4.27 22.87 -37.86
CA LYS A 342 4.80 21.59 -38.34
C LYS A 342 4.64 21.37 -39.85
N PRO A 343 5.18 22.26 -40.69
CA PRO A 343 5.14 22.08 -42.14
C PRO A 343 5.83 20.77 -42.55
N GLU A 344 5.28 20.07 -43.53
CA GLU A 344 5.83 18.81 -44.03
C GLU A 344 7.25 19.01 -44.59
N LEU A 345 8.22 18.27 -44.04
CA LEU A 345 9.61 18.35 -44.46
C LEU A 345 9.93 17.25 -45.48
N LYS A 346 10.19 17.64 -46.73
CA LYS A 346 10.64 16.70 -47.78
C LYS A 346 12.00 16.05 -47.46
N SER A 347 12.87 16.77 -46.75
CA SER A 347 14.14 16.27 -46.23
C SER A 347 14.46 16.95 -44.89
N PRO A 348 14.24 16.26 -43.76
CA PRO A 348 14.60 16.74 -42.43
C PRO A 348 16.08 17.13 -42.31
N ALA A 349 16.97 16.30 -42.84
CA ALA A 349 18.41 16.52 -42.81
C ALA A 349 18.82 17.82 -43.54
N GLY A 350 18.34 18.01 -44.76
CA GLY A 350 18.62 19.23 -45.53
C GLY A 350 18.03 20.49 -44.89
N ALA A 351 16.84 20.38 -44.29
CA ALA A 351 16.20 21.49 -43.59
C ALA A 351 17.00 21.91 -42.35
N PHE A 352 17.50 20.95 -41.57
CA PHE A 352 18.31 21.22 -40.39
C PHE A 352 19.68 21.82 -40.75
N ILE A 353 20.41 21.25 -41.71
CA ILE A 353 21.69 21.81 -42.19
C ILE A 353 21.49 23.24 -42.72
N GLY A 354 20.41 23.48 -43.46
CA GLY A 354 20.05 24.81 -43.96
C GLY A 354 19.75 25.82 -42.83
N PHE A 355 19.13 25.36 -41.74
CA PHE A 355 18.91 26.17 -40.55
C PHE A 355 20.24 26.54 -39.86
N CYS A 356 21.13 25.57 -39.63
CA CYS A 356 22.45 25.80 -39.02
C CYS A 356 23.29 26.78 -39.84
N LYS A 357 23.31 26.61 -41.17
CA LYS A 357 24.02 27.52 -42.09
C LYS A 357 23.50 28.95 -41.98
N LYS A 358 22.17 29.16 -42.06
CA LYS A 358 21.56 30.49 -41.90
C LYS A 358 21.80 31.09 -40.52
N ARG A 359 21.84 30.27 -39.47
CA ARG A 359 22.12 30.72 -38.10
C ARG A 359 23.54 31.26 -37.98
N HIS A 360 24.52 30.53 -38.51
CA HIS A 360 25.92 30.95 -38.53
C HIS A 360 26.14 32.19 -39.41
N GLU A 361 25.48 32.29 -40.57
CA GLU A 361 25.53 33.50 -41.43
C GLU A 361 24.98 34.76 -40.72
N ARG A 362 23.93 34.60 -39.88
CA ARG A 362 23.30 35.71 -39.16
C ARG A 362 24.04 36.15 -37.90
N SER A 363 24.81 35.27 -37.26
CA SER A 363 25.45 35.57 -35.97
C SER A 363 26.77 34.80 -35.78
N PRO A 364 27.76 34.93 -36.67
CA PRO A 364 28.93 34.07 -36.68
C PRO A 364 29.68 34.11 -35.33
N ILE A 365 29.92 32.92 -34.77
CA ILE A 365 30.79 32.74 -33.60
C ILE A 365 32.22 32.57 -34.15
N ARG A 366 33.14 33.41 -33.66
CA ARG A 366 34.56 33.39 -34.06
C ARG A 366 35.32 32.22 -33.45
#